data_AF-A0AAD4Q0V8-F1
#
_entry.id   AF-A0AAD4Q0V8-F1
#
_cell.length_a   1.000
_cell.length_b   1.000
_cell.length_c   1.000
_cell.angle_alpha   90.00
_cell.angle_beta   90.00
_cell.angle_gamma   90.00
#
_symmetry.space_group_name_H-M   'P 1'
#
loop_
_entity.id
_entity.type
_entity.pdbx_description
1 polymer ?
#
loop_
_entity_poly.entity_id
_entity_poly.type
_entity_poly.pdbx_seq_one_letter_code
_entity_poly.pdbx_strand_id
1 'polypeptide(L)'
;MPAILRGSFIVYLLIVATAAWRSRPRLIALAVLSIYFLWLGMWDVFAFIAGLWLAENQISEESDMAEDGEKGESLLPSSSPAPSSSSPTRYLSWSSPSTTMLIRKKLILPFRVMNILFFLLGFYLLCLPDDPFIPYGFRFLLRFQPAGWTTSAKSLSIPQFCWKSVGAVLTVYSLSNSPALQHVLGKYGILQYLGKISFSLYLVHQSVYQLFREPLKRHIWRSIAWYQYPGGDLADREPLAYAVTWIVEFMLLGPLVVFVADEFARYIEPKCLAATKEIEKWLTRK
;
A
#
# COMPACT_ATOMS: atom_id res chain seq x y z
N MET A 1 -14.63 17.04 -7.73
CA MET A 1 -14.75 15.61 -8.08
C MET A 1 -14.18 14.79 -6.93
N PRO A 2 -14.77 13.64 -6.56
CA PRO A 2 -14.20 12.74 -5.56
C PRO A 2 -12.77 12.33 -5.96
N ALA A 3 -11.82 12.40 -5.02
CA ALA A 3 -10.40 12.15 -5.30
C ALA A 3 -10.15 10.75 -5.88
N ILE A 4 -10.89 9.75 -5.41
CA ILE A 4 -10.76 8.35 -5.85
C ILE A 4 -11.11 8.21 -7.34
N LEU A 5 -12.25 8.77 -7.76
CA LEU A 5 -12.69 8.70 -9.16
C LEU A 5 -11.71 9.42 -10.09
N ARG A 6 -11.26 10.61 -9.67
CA ARG A 6 -10.23 11.37 -10.40
C ARG A 6 -8.95 10.56 -10.57
N GLY A 7 -8.46 9.96 -9.47
CA GLY A 7 -7.25 9.13 -9.47
C GLY A 7 -7.36 7.93 -10.41
N SER A 8 -8.45 7.17 -10.32
CA SER A 8 -8.68 6.01 -11.19
C SER A 8 -8.71 6.37 -12.67
N PHE A 9 -9.34 7.50 -13.05
CA PHE A 9 -9.32 7.96 -14.44
C PHE A 9 -7.92 8.35 -14.91
N ILE A 10 -7.11 9.00 -14.07
CA ILE A 10 -5.74 9.35 -14.41
C ILE A 10 -4.91 8.09 -14.67
N VAL A 11 -5.01 7.08 -13.79
CA VAL A 11 -4.32 5.79 -13.96
C VAL A 11 -4.75 5.12 -15.26
N TYR A 12 -6.06 5.04 -15.52
CA TYR A 12 -6.58 4.46 -16.75
C TYR A 12 -6.06 5.16 -18.00
N LEU A 13 -6.12 6.50 -18.03
CA LEU A 13 -5.62 7.29 -19.15
C LEU A 13 -4.10 7.13 -19.33
N LEU A 14 -3.34 7.04 -18.24
CA LEU A 14 -1.90 6.80 -18.32
C LEU A 14 -1.57 5.42 -18.89
N ILE A 15 -2.29 4.38 -18.47
CA ILE A 15 -2.12 3.03 -19.02
C ILE A 15 -2.41 3.03 -20.52
N VAL A 16 -3.52 3.64 -20.95
CA VAL A 16 -3.87 3.73 -22.39
C VAL A 16 -2.85 4.57 -23.16
N ALA A 17 -2.44 5.73 -22.64
CA ALA A 17 -1.48 6.61 -23.30
C ALA A 17 -0.08 5.98 -23.44
N THR A 18 0.30 5.15 -22.47
CA THR A 18 1.60 4.46 -22.46
C THR A 18 1.55 3.03 -22.99
N ALA A 19 0.40 2.57 -23.49
CA ALA A 19 0.21 1.21 -23.98
C ALA A 19 1.17 0.82 -25.12
N ALA A 20 1.57 1.78 -25.95
CA ALA A 20 2.50 1.58 -27.06
C ALA A 20 3.99 1.72 -26.66
N TRP A 21 4.29 2.07 -25.40
CA TRP A 21 5.66 2.34 -24.96
C TRP A 21 6.37 1.06 -24.50
N ARG A 22 7.70 1.02 -24.67
CA ARG A 22 8.53 -0.04 -24.09
C ARG A 22 8.59 0.11 -22.55
N SER A 23 8.86 -0.98 -21.83
CA SER A 23 8.80 -1.04 -20.36
C SER A 23 9.71 -0.01 -19.67
N ARG A 24 10.98 0.11 -20.08
CA ARG A 24 11.93 1.05 -19.44
C ARG A 24 11.57 2.54 -19.60
N PRO A 25 11.29 3.07 -20.81
CA PRO A 25 10.91 4.47 -20.93
C PRO A 25 9.57 4.78 -20.25
N ARG A 26 8.64 3.82 -20.23
CA ARG A 26 7.37 3.95 -19.50
C ARG A 26 7.59 4.14 -18.00
N LEU A 27 8.43 3.29 -17.38
CA LEU A 27 8.79 3.40 -15.97
C LEU A 27 9.42 4.77 -15.63
N ILE A 28 10.34 5.26 -16.46
CA ILE A 28 10.97 6.57 -16.26
C ILE A 28 9.93 7.68 -16.36
N ALA A 29 9.04 7.62 -17.35
CA ALA A 29 7.99 8.62 -17.53
C ALA A 29 7.03 8.67 -16.34
N LEU A 30 6.61 7.52 -15.81
CA LEU A 30 5.76 7.45 -14.62
C LEU A 30 6.47 8.00 -13.38
N ALA A 31 7.75 7.68 -13.19
CA ALA A 31 8.54 8.22 -12.09
C ALA A 31 8.64 9.75 -12.17
N VAL A 32 9.01 10.30 -13.32
CA VAL A 32 9.11 11.76 -13.53
C VAL A 32 7.75 12.44 -13.31
N LEU A 33 6.68 11.87 -13.87
CA LEU A 33 5.34 12.44 -13.76
C LEU A 33 4.84 12.43 -12.32
N SER A 34 5.10 11.34 -11.56
CA SER A 34 4.75 11.27 -10.14
C SER A 34 5.47 12.37 -9.34
N ILE A 35 6.79 12.52 -9.50
CA ILE A 35 7.58 13.55 -8.83
C ILE A 35 7.10 14.95 -9.21
N TYR A 36 6.75 15.18 -10.47
CA TYR A 36 6.20 16.45 -10.94
C TYR A 36 4.90 16.81 -10.23
N PHE A 37 3.96 15.88 -10.12
CA PHE A 37 2.70 16.13 -9.43
C PHE A 37 2.86 16.27 -7.91
N LEU A 38 3.82 15.56 -7.32
CA LEU A 38 4.20 15.77 -5.94
C LEU A 38 4.75 17.18 -5.73
N TRP A 39 5.59 17.68 -6.64
CA TRP A 39 6.16 19.02 -6.56
C TRP A 39 5.09 20.12 -6.64
N LEU A 40 4.03 19.89 -7.43
CA LEU A 40 2.84 20.76 -7.50
C LEU A 40 1.93 20.66 -6.25
N GLY A 41 2.19 19.75 -5.32
CA GLY A 41 1.37 19.55 -4.12
C GLY A 41 0.12 18.70 -4.32
N MET A 42 -0.03 18.04 -5.48
CA MET A 42 -1.14 17.11 -5.74
C MET A 42 -0.80 15.71 -5.22
N TRP A 43 -0.83 15.57 -3.89
CA TRP A 43 -0.47 14.34 -3.17
C TRP A 43 -1.30 13.13 -3.59
N ASP A 44 -2.57 13.31 -3.94
CA ASP A 44 -3.46 12.23 -4.33
C ASP A 44 -3.06 11.69 -5.72
N VAL A 45 -2.88 12.57 -6.71
CA VAL A 45 -2.43 12.19 -8.05
C VAL A 45 -1.06 11.53 -8.00
N PHE A 46 -0.14 12.06 -7.19
CA PHE A 46 1.15 11.44 -6.92
C PHE A 46 0.99 10.00 -6.42
N ALA A 47 0.16 9.76 -5.38
CA ALA A 47 -0.01 8.43 -4.81
C ALA A 47 -0.54 7.41 -5.82
N PHE A 48 -1.49 7.82 -6.69
CA PHE A 48 -2.02 6.97 -7.75
C PHE A 48 -0.96 6.59 -8.80
N ILE A 49 -0.18 7.56 -9.28
CA ILE A 49 0.86 7.32 -10.29
C ILE A 49 2.03 6.54 -9.70
N ALA A 50 2.43 6.85 -8.46
CA ALA A 50 3.47 6.11 -7.76
C ALA A 50 3.06 4.65 -7.50
N GLY A 51 1.78 4.40 -7.19
CA GLY A 51 1.24 3.03 -7.09
C GLY A 51 1.34 2.27 -8.42
N LEU A 52 1.00 2.92 -9.53
CA LEU A 52 1.17 2.33 -10.87
C LEU A 52 2.64 2.04 -11.17
N TRP A 53 3.54 2.98 -10.86
CA TRP A 53 4.98 2.80 -11.03
C TRP A 53 5.53 1.62 -10.21
N LEU A 54 5.10 1.47 -8.95
CA LEU A 54 5.47 0.33 -8.11
C LEU A 54 5.00 -1.01 -8.70
N ALA A 55 3.76 -1.06 -9.21
CA ALA A 55 3.23 -2.26 -9.84
C ALA A 55 4.02 -2.65 -11.10
N GLU A 56 4.38 -1.67 -11.93
CA GLU A 56 5.19 -1.94 -13.14
C GLU A 56 6.61 -2.39 -12.83
N ASN A 57 7.24 -1.87 -11.77
CA ASN A 57 8.55 -2.34 -11.33
C ASN A 57 8.51 -3.82 -10.94
N GLN A 58 7.48 -4.25 -10.18
CA GLN A 58 7.33 -5.65 -9.78
C GLN A 58 7.16 -6.58 -11.00
N ILE A 59 6.33 -6.17 -11.96
CA ILE A 59 6.12 -6.94 -13.19
C ILE A 59 7.43 -7.05 -13.99
N SER A 60 8.21 -5.98 -14.04
CA SER A 60 9.50 -5.96 -14.75
C SER A 60 10.54 -6.86 -14.07
N GLU A 61 10.59 -6.86 -12.74
CA GLU A 61 11.45 -7.75 -11.97
C GLU A 61 11.06 -9.22 -12.17
N GLU A 62 9.77 -9.53 -12.23
CA GLU A 62 9.29 -10.89 -12.48
C GLU A 62 9.61 -11.36 -13.90
N SER A 63 9.50 -10.48 -14.92
CA SER A 63 9.93 -10.82 -16.28
C SER A 63 11.44 -11.06 -16.39
N ASP A 64 12.26 -10.24 -15.73
CA ASP A 64 13.71 -10.39 -15.76
C ASP A 64 14.15 -11.71 -15.09
N MET A 65 13.48 -12.10 -13.99
CA MET A 65 13.74 -13.37 -13.29
C MET A 65 13.32 -14.60 -14.11
N ALA A 66 12.22 -14.52 -14.86
CA ALA A 66 11.76 -15.60 -15.73
C ALA A 66 12.74 -15.84 -16.89
N GLU A 67 13.26 -14.77 -17.51
CA GLU A 67 14.25 -14.88 -18.59
C GLU A 67 15.59 -15.48 -18.14
N ASP A 68 16.06 -15.16 -16.93
CA ASP A 68 17.29 -15.72 -16.37
C ASP A 68 17.15 -17.21 -16.00
N GLY A 69 15.94 -17.64 -15.60
CA GLY A 69 15.62 -19.05 -15.33
C GLY A 69 15.68 -19.93 -16.58
N GLU A 70 15.06 -19.49 -17.68
CA GLU A 70 15.05 -20.23 -18.95
C GLU A 70 16.46 -20.32 -19.58
N LYS A 71 17.26 -19.26 -19.47
CA LYS A 71 18.67 -19.27 -19.92
C LYS A 71 19.52 -20.26 -19.11
N GLY A 72 19.19 -20.50 -17.84
CA GLY A 72 19.87 -21.47 -16.97
C GLY A 72 19.59 -22.94 -17.32
N GLU A 73 18.40 -23.28 -17.81
CA GLU A 73 18.04 -24.65 -18.21
C GLU A 73 18.44 -25.02 -19.65
N SER A 74 18.68 -24.02 -20.51
CA SER A 74 19.05 -24.23 -21.93
C SER A 74 20.50 -24.71 -22.19
N LEU A 75 21.30 -24.99 -21.14
CA LEU A 75 22.69 -25.44 -21.25
C LEU A 75 22.87 -26.96 -21.01
N LEU A 76 22.00 -27.80 -21.58
CA LEU A 76 22.28 -29.24 -21.70
C LEU A 76 22.87 -29.55 -23.10
N PRO A 77 24.05 -30.18 -23.19
CA PRO A 77 24.70 -30.46 -24.47
C PRO A 77 23.98 -31.58 -25.23
N SER A 78 23.74 -31.32 -26.52
CA SER A 78 23.42 -32.29 -27.54
C SER A 78 24.56 -33.30 -27.73
N SER A 79 24.27 -34.59 -27.58
CA SER A 79 24.69 -35.67 -28.51
C SER A 79 24.31 -37.08 -28.01
N SER A 80 23.31 -37.70 -28.67
CA SER A 80 23.13 -39.10 -29.14
C SER A 80 23.71 -40.36 -28.44
N PRO A 81 23.19 -41.58 -28.75
CA PRO A 81 22.95 -42.65 -27.77
C PRO A 81 23.90 -43.87 -27.83
N ALA A 82 23.71 -44.75 -26.82
CA ALA A 82 23.94 -46.22 -26.76
C ALA A 82 25.07 -46.72 -25.79
N PRO A 83 25.09 -48.01 -25.38
CA PRO A 83 24.77 -48.41 -24.00
C PRO A 83 25.87 -49.26 -23.30
N SER A 84 25.89 -49.30 -21.97
CA SER A 84 26.08 -50.53 -21.14
C SER A 84 26.54 -50.24 -19.70
N SER A 85 25.87 -50.92 -18.78
CA SER A 85 26.31 -51.47 -17.48
C SER A 85 27.02 -50.63 -16.41
N SER A 86 26.39 -50.66 -15.23
CA SER A 86 26.94 -50.78 -13.87
C SER A 86 27.57 -49.56 -13.19
N SER A 87 26.83 -49.03 -12.19
CA SER A 87 27.25 -48.78 -10.78
C SER A 87 26.74 -47.43 -10.26
N PRO A 88 26.11 -47.36 -9.06
CA PRO A 88 25.66 -46.11 -8.47
C PRO A 88 26.81 -45.46 -7.69
N THR A 89 27.69 -44.72 -8.36
CA THR A 89 28.62 -43.82 -7.66
C THR A 89 27.97 -42.45 -7.53
N ARG A 90 27.60 -42.16 -6.28
CA ARG A 90 27.07 -40.90 -5.79
C ARG A 90 28.16 -39.82 -5.93
N TYR A 91 28.28 -39.22 -7.11
CA TYR A 91 29.07 -37.99 -7.27
C TYR A 91 28.29 -36.85 -6.64
N LEU A 92 28.61 -36.54 -5.38
CA LEU A 92 28.41 -35.20 -4.86
C LEU A 92 29.22 -34.26 -5.75
N SER A 93 28.58 -33.68 -6.76
CA SER A 93 29.12 -32.50 -7.44
C SER A 93 29.04 -31.35 -6.45
N TRP A 94 30.11 -31.22 -5.66
CA TRP A 94 30.42 -30.03 -4.92
C TRP A 94 30.59 -28.90 -5.93
N SER A 95 29.49 -28.22 -6.24
CA SER A 95 29.54 -26.95 -6.95
C SER A 95 30.21 -25.96 -6.01
N SER A 96 31.47 -25.63 -6.32
CA SER A 96 32.21 -24.56 -5.69
C SER A 96 31.31 -23.31 -5.59
N PRO A 97 31.20 -22.64 -4.43
CA PRO A 97 30.42 -21.43 -4.30
C PRO A 97 31.10 -20.37 -5.17
N SER A 98 30.58 -20.21 -6.38
CA SER A 98 31.09 -19.26 -7.36
C SER A 98 31.11 -17.88 -6.74
N THR A 99 32.18 -17.13 -7.02
CA THR A 99 32.47 -15.77 -6.53
C THR A 99 31.29 -14.81 -6.70
N THR A 100 30.37 -15.10 -7.62
CA THR A 100 29.07 -14.45 -7.86
C THR A 100 28.09 -14.55 -6.68
N MET A 101 28.10 -15.66 -5.92
CA MET A 101 27.22 -15.86 -4.76
C MET A 101 27.66 -15.04 -3.54
N LEU A 102 28.97 -14.85 -3.36
CA LEU A 102 29.54 -13.99 -2.31
C LEU A 102 29.33 -12.50 -2.62
N ILE A 103 29.46 -12.09 -3.88
CA ILE A 103 29.15 -10.72 -4.33
C ILE A 103 27.65 -10.43 -4.19
N ARG A 104 26.76 -11.36 -4.60
CA ARG A 104 25.31 -11.24 -4.36
C ARG A 104 24.98 -11.10 -2.88
N LYS A 105 25.53 -11.96 -1.99
CA LYS A 105 25.30 -11.85 -0.53
C LYS A 105 25.80 -10.52 0.06
N LYS A 106 26.92 -9.97 -0.45
CA LYS A 106 27.51 -8.70 0.00
C LYS A 106 26.71 -7.47 -0.47
N LEU A 107 26.00 -7.55 -1.60
CA LEU A 107 25.10 -6.51 -2.11
C LEU A 107 23.68 -6.61 -1.49
N ILE A 108 23.24 -7.81 -1.13
CA ILE A 108 21.93 -8.07 -0.50
C ILE A 108 21.85 -7.50 0.93
N LEU A 109 22.95 -7.51 1.69
CA LEU A 109 22.98 -6.98 3.06
C LEU A 109 22.71 -5.45 3.14
N PRO A 110 23.43 -4.57 2.40
CA PRO A 110 23.13 -3.14 2.40
C PRO A 110 21.75 -2.84 1.79
N PHE A 111 21.31 -3.62 0.81
CA PHE A 111 19.96 -3.50 0.26
C PHE A 111 18.86 -3.78 1.31
N ARG A 112 19.04 -4.81 2.15
CA ARG A 112 18.12 -5.09 3.27
C ARG A 112 18.10 -3.97 4.31
N VAL A 113 19.28 -3.45 4.69
CA VAL A 113 19.37 -2.36 5.66
C VAL A 113 18.71 -1.09 5.11
N MET A 114 19.00 -0.74 3.85
CA MET A 114 18.36 0.39 3.17
C MET A 114 16.84 0.23 3.11
N ASN A 115 16.36 -0.98 2.83
CA ASN A 115 14.92 -1.26 2.77
C ASN A 115 14.23 -1.10 4.14
N ILE A 116 14.89 -1.53 5.23
CA ILE A 116 14.41 -1.29 6.59
C ILE A 116 14.42 0.20 6.93
N LEU A 117 15.45 0.94 6.53
CA LEU A 117 15.51 2.40 6.72
C LEU A 117 14.37 3.09 5.96
N PHE A 118 14.07 2.68 4.72
CA PHE A 118 12.91 3.20 3.98
C PHE A 118 11.58 2.84 4.62
N PHE A 119 11.45 1.63 5.19
CA PHE A 119 10.26 1.26 5.95
C PHE A 119 10.09 2.12 7.19
N LEU A 120 11.14 2.30 7.99
CA LEU A 120 11.10 3.12 9.21
C LEU A 120 10.84 4.60 8.89
N LEU A 121 11.49 5.14 7.85
CA LEU A 121 11.26 6.50 7.39
C LEU A 121 9.84 6.67 6.85
N GLY A 122 9.36 5.72 6.05
CA GLY A 122 8.00 5.73 5.50
C GLY A 122 6.94 5.68 6.59
N PHE A 123 7.12 4.77 7.56
CA PHE A 123 6.26 4.65 8.72
C PHE A 123 6.28 5.92 9.59
N TYR A 124 7.47 6.50 9.82
CA TYR A 124 7.62 7.75 10.55
C TYR A 124 6.85 8.91 9.89
N LEU A 125 6.92 9.04 8.56
CA LEU A 125 6.16 10.06 7.80
C LEU A 125 4.65 9.81 7.84
N LEU A 126 4.19 8.56 7.88
CA LEU A 126 2.77 8.22 8.04
C LEU A 126 2.22 8.63 9.40
N CYS A 127 3.06 8.62 10.44
CA CYS A 127 2.70 9.06 11.80
C CYS A 127 2.64 10.58 11.98
N LEU A 128 2.81 11.37 10.91
CA LEU A 128 2.66 12.83 10.98
C LEU A 128 1.20 13.18 11.39
N PRO A 129 0.97 14.00 12.43
CA PRO A 129 -0.39 14.37 12.83
C PRO A 129 -1.04 15.31 11.82
N ASP A 130 -2.37 15.38 11.84
CA ASP A 130 -3.18 16.26 10.98
C ASP A 130 -3.38 17.66 11.59
N ASP A 131 -2.40 18.13 12.36
CA ASP A 131 -2.43 19.45 12.97
C ASP A 131 -2.24 20.55 11.92
N PRO A 132 -2.81 21.75 12.13
CA PRO A 132 -2.63 22.88 11.21
C PRO A 132 -1.15 23.27 11.03
N PHE A 133 -0.30 22.92 12.01
CA PHE A 133 1.12 23.24 12.01
C PHE A 133 1.94 21.96 12.13
N ILE A 134 3.06 21.90 11.40
CA ILE A 134 4.01 20.79 11.50
C ILE A 134 4.61 20.78 12.92
N PRO A 135 4.48 19.68 13.69
CA PRO A 135 5.01 19.59 15.05
C PRO A 135 6.52 19.76 15.09
N TYR A 136 7.04 20.15 16.25
CA TYR A 136 8.48 20.40 16.46
C TYR A 136 9.38 19.24 15.99
N GLY A 137 8.97 17.99 16.21
CA GLY A 137 9.72 16.81 15.78
C GLY A 137 9.87 16.66 14.26
N PHE A 138 8.96 17.26 13.47
CA PHE A 138 8.92 17.15 12.02
C PHE A 138 9.40 18.42 11.31
N ARG A 139 9.87 19.44 12.05
CA ARG A 139 10.30 20.73 11.47
C ARG A 139 11.44 20.59 10.46
N PHE A 140 12.26 19.55 10.54
CA PHE A 140 13.30 19.29 9.55
C PHE A 140 12.72 19.10 8.14
N LEU A 141 11.47 18.64 8.02
CA LEU A 141 10.77 18.48 6.74
C LEU A 141 10.54 19.83 6.05
N LEU A 142 10.41 20.93 6.80
CA LEU A 142 10.28 22.27 6.23
C LEU A 142 11.48 22.66 5.38
N ARG A 143 12.66 22.08 5.64
CA ARG A 143 13.86 22.31 4.83
C ARG A 143 13.77 21.67 3.43
N PHE A 144 13.04 20.57 3.32
CA PHE A 144 12.87 19.80 2.09
C PHE A 144 11.53 20.08 1.40
N GLN A 145 10.67 20.89 2.01
CA GLN A 145 9.37 21.26 1.47
C GLN A 145 9.54 22.16 0.24
N PRO A 146 9.02 21.77 -0.94
CA PRO A 146 8.99 22.63 -2.12
C PRO A 146 8.17 23.90 -1.89
N ALA A 147 8.61 25.01 -2.48
CA ALA A 147 7.89 26.29 -2.43
C ALA A 147 6.49 26.22 -3.09
N GLY A 148 6.24 25.24 -3.97
CA GLY A 148 4.95 25.01 -4.61
C GLY A 148 3.86 24.47 -3.68
N TRP A 149 4.21 24.00 -2.48
CA TRP A 149 3.23 23.54 -1.49
C TRP A 149 2.64 24.75 -0.74
N THR A 150 1.70 25.46 -1.39
CA THR A 150 1.18 26.73 -0.88
C THR A 150 0.34 26.54 0.39
N THR A 151 0.67 27.27 1.44
CA THR A 151 -0.10 27.35 2.68
C THR A 151 -1.17 28.44 2.58
N SER A 152 -2.17 28.28 1.70
CA SER A 152 -3.36 29.14 1.78
C SER A 152 -4.26 28.71 2.95
N ALA A 153 -5.02 29.63 3.55
CA ALA A 153 -5.81 29.39 4.76
C ALA A 153 -6.84 28.22 4.70
N LYS A 154 -7.17 27.72 3.50
CA LYS A 154 -8.02 26.53 3.26
C LYS A 154 -7.21 25.23 3.03
N SER A 155 -5.89 25.32 3.08
CA SER A 155 -4.89 24.42 2.49
C SER A 155 -3.70 24.17 3.45
N LEU A 156 -3.86 24.46 4.74
CA LEU A 156 -2.81 24.23 5.75
C LEU A 156 -2.36 22.76 5.81
N SER A 157 -3.20 21.84 5.33
CA SER A 157 -2.95 20.40 5.34
C SER A 157 -2.26 19.83 4.09
N ILE A 158 -2.03 20.59 3.02
CA ILE A 158 -1.37 20.05 1.81
C ILE A 158 0.01 19.47 2.12
N PRO A 159 0.92 20.18 2.82
CA PRO A 159 2.25 19.65 3.13
C PRO A 159 2.19 18.33 3.90
N GLN A 160 1.25 18.21 4.84
CA GLN A 160 1.12 17.00 5.66
C GLN A 160 0.67 15.80 4.82
N PHE A 161 -0.27 16.01 3.88
CA PHE A 161 -0.72 14.95 2.98
C PHE A 161 0.35 14.58 1.96
N CYS A 162 1.13 15.55 1.46
CA CYS A 162 2.28 15.27 0.61
C CYS A 162 3.30 14.39 1.33
N TRP A 163 3.72 14.75 2.55
CA TRP A 163 4.65 13.94 3.33
C TRP A 163 4.10 12.55 3.65
N LYS A 164 2.82 12.44 4.04
CA LYS A 164 2.15 11.14 4.25
C LYS A 164 2.09 10.30 2.98
N SER A 165 1.84 10.91 1.83
CA SER A 165 1.80 10.21 0.54
C SER A 165 3.18 9.65 0.16
N VAL A 166 4.26 10.40 0.42
CA VAL A 166 5.64 9.92 0.25
C VAL A 166 5.92 8.78 1.23
N GLY A 167 5.50 8.93 2.49
CA GLY A 167 5.60 7.88 3.51
C GLY A 167 4.88 6.59 3.12
N ALA A 168 3.68 6.71 2.55
CA ALA A 168 2.90 5.59 2.03
C ALA A 168 3.65 4.86 0.92
N VAL A 169 4.15 5.58 -0.09
CA VAL A 169 4.91 4.98 -1.22
C VAL A 169 6.17 4.26 -0.73
N LEU A 170 6.94 4.87 0.18
CA LEU A 170 8.13 4.26 0.79
C LEU A 170 7.78 2.99 1.58
N THR A 171 6.69 3.02 2.33
CA THR A 171 6.23 1.88 3.13
C THR A 171 5.77 0.72 2.25
N VAL A 172 5.02 1.00 1.18
CA VAL A 172 4.58 -0.01 0.21
C VAL A 172 5.78 -0.57 -0.55
N TYR A 173 6.67 0.27 -1.06
CA TYR A 173 7.90 -0.16 -1.72
C TYR A 173 8.73 -1.09 -0.84
N SER A 174 8.92 -0.71 0.43
CA SER A 174 9.71 -1.51 1.36
C SER A 174 9.04 -2.81 1.77
N LEU A 175 7.71 -2.83 1.88
CA LEU A 175 6.92 -4.04 2.08
C LEU A 175 7.05 -5.00 0.88
N SER A 176 7.03 -4.48 -0.35
CA SER A 176 7.21 -5.27 -1.58
C SER A 176 8.60 -5.89 -1.71
N ASN A 177 9.63 -5.22 -1.19
CA ASN A 177 11.01 -5.69 -1.31
C ASN A 177 11.53 -6.47 -0.09
N SER A 178 10.73 -6.59 0.97
CA SER A 178 11.12 -7.30 2.19
C SER A 178 10.40 -8.65 2.33
N PRO A 179 11.08 -9.78 2.08
CA PRO A 179 10.48 -11.10 2.29
C PRO A 179 10.15 -11.36 3.77
N ALA A 180 10.87 -10.72 4.70
CA ALA A 180 10.59 -10.85 6.13
C ALA A 180 9.26 -10.21 6.53
N LEU A 181 8.97 -9.01 6.00
CA LEU A 181 7.69 -8.35 6.27
C LEU A 181 6.54 -9.09 5.58
N GLN A 182 6.72 -9.52 4.32
CA GLN A 182 5.72 -10.33 3.63
C GLN A 182 5.45 -11.65 4.35
N HIS A 183 6.48 -12.29 4.91
CA HIS A 183 6.30 -13.50 5.71
C HIS A 183 5.46 -13.25 6.96
N VAL A 184 5.67 -12.12 7.65
CA VAL A 184 4.82 -11.71 8.78
C VAL A 184 3.37 -11.54 8.34
N LEU A 185 3.10 -10.81 7.26
CA LEU A 185 1.74 -10.60 6.74
C LEU A 185 1.08 -11.91 6.28
N GLY A 186 1.85 -12.82 5.70
CA GLY A 186 1.38 -14.12 5.23
C GLY A 186 1.19 -15.14 6.35
N LYS A 187 1.89 -15.02 7.48
CA LYS A 187 1.83 -16.01 8.55
C LYS A 187 0.59 -15.86 9.43
N TYR A 188 0.12 -14.65 9.68
CA TYR A 188 -1.00 -14.40 10.59
C TYR A 188 -2.33 -14.41 9.83
N GLY A 189 -3.18 -15.40 10.12
CA GLY A 189 -4.49 -15.56 9.47
C GLY A 189 -5.43 -14.35 9.64
N ILE A 190 -5.32 -13.63 10.76
CA ILE A 190 -6.09 -12.39 10.97
C ILE A 190 -5.73 -11.30 9.96
N LEU A 191 -4.44 -11.16 9.61
CA LEU A 191 -3.98 -10.16 8.64
C LEU A 191 -4.42 -10.53 7.22
N GLN A 192 -4.36 -11.82 6.87
CA GLN A 192 -4.89 -12.29 5.59
C GLN A 192 -6.40 -12.10 5.49
N TYR A 193 -7.14 -12.41 6.55
CA TYR A 193 -8.58 -12.20 6.60
C TYR A 193 -8.93 -10.72 6.42
N LEU A 194 -8.25 -9.82 7.15
CA LEU A 194 -8.45 -8.38 7.03
C LEU A 194 -8.08 -7.87 5.62
N GLY A 195 -7.04 -8.45 5.00
CA GLY A 195 -6.69 -8.21 3.60
C GLY A 195 -7.79 -8.63 2.63
N LYS A 196 -8.42 -9.79 2.85
CA LYS A 196 -9.53 -10.31 2.02
C LYS A 196 -10.76 -9.39 2.04
N ILE A 197 -11.11 -8.83 3.20
CA ILE A 197 -12.26 -7.92 3.34
C ILE A 197 -11.88 -6.44 3.22
N SER A 198 -10.62 -6.13 2.91
CA SER A 198 -10.08 -4.75 2.96
C SER A 198 -10.84 -3.76 2.06
N PHE A 199 -11.25 -4.20 0.88
CA PHE A 199 -12.02 -3.38 -0.06
C PHE A 199 -13.42 -3.05 0.48
N SER A 200 -14.17 -4.06 0.92
CA SER A 200 -15.45 -3.89 1.62
C SER A 200 -15.33 -3.00 2.85
N LEU A 201 -14.30 -3.22 3.68
CA LEU A 201 -14.03 -2.44 4.88
C LEU A 201 -13.82 -0.97 4.51
N TYR A 202 -13.04 -0.69 3.47
CA TYR A 202 -12.80 0.66 2.97
C TYR A 202 -14.09 1.36 2.50
N LEU A 203 -15.02 0.67 1.84
CA LEU A 203 -16.28 1.27 1.40
C LEU A 203 -17.26 1.52 2.55
N VAL A 204 -17.37 0.54 3.44
CA VAL A 204 -18.43 0.50 4.45
C VAL A 204 -18.07 1.28 5.71
N HIS A 205 -16.79 1.33 6.12
CA HIS A 205 -16.40 1.94 7.40
C HIS A 205 -16.90 3.38 7.51
N GLN A 206 -16.69 4.22 6.50
CA GLN A 206 -17.10 5.63 6.55
C GLN A 206 -18.61 5.77 6.68
N SER A 207 -19.39 4.91 6.02
CA SER A 207 -20.84 4.90 6.12
C SER A 207 -21.29 4.50 7.53
N VAL A 208 -20.74 3.42 8.08
CA VAL A 208 -21.07 2.96 9.44
C VAL A 208 -20.71 4.02 10.47
N TYR A 209 -19.53 4.64 10.37
CA TYR A 209 -19.14 5.73 11.26
C TYR A 209 -20.07 6.94 11.13
N GLN A 210 -20.46 7.35 9.92
CA GLN A 210 -21.38 8.48 9.75
C GLN A 210 -22.77 8.21 10.35
N LEU A 211 -23.26 6.98 10.30
CA LEU A 211 -24.57 6.62 10.85
C LEU A 211 -24.54 6.41 12.38
N PHE A 212 -23.56 5.67 12.89
CA PHE A 212 -23.60 5.14 14.25
C PHE A 212 -22.70 5.86 15.25
N ARG A 213 -21.69 6.61 14.80
CA ARG A 213 -20.69 7.22 15.70
C ARG A 213 -21.29 8.24 16.66
N GLU A 214 -21.95 9.27 16.13
CA GLU A 214 -22.52 10.35 16.93
C GLU A 214 -23.60 9.89 17.93
N PRO A 215 -24.58 9.04 17.55
CA PRO A 215 -25.54 8.54 18.53
C PRO A 215 -24.83 7.70 19.60
N LEU A 216 -23.91 6.80 19.22
CA LEU A 216 -23.22 5.94 20.19
C LEU A 216 -22.38 6.75 21.18
N LYS A 217 -21.54 7.66 20.68
CA LYS A 217 -20.72 8.58 21.48
C LYS A 217 -21.56 9.37 22.48
N ARG A 218 -22.70 9.91 22.05
CA ARG A 218 -23.61 10.68 22.92
C ARG A 218 -24.25 9.81 24.00
N HIS A 219 -24.61 8.56 23.69
CA HIS A 219 -25.18 7.64 24.67
C HIS A 219 -24.15 7.22 25.72
N ILE A 220 -22.96 6.80 25.28
CA ILE A 220 -21.87 6.40 26.18
C ILE A 220 -21.46 7.56 27.09
N TRP A 221 -21.24 8.75 26.51
CA TRP A 221 -20.88 9.93 27.32
C TRP A 221 -21.95 10.25 28.36
N ARG A 222 -23.23 10.24 27.97
CA ARG A 222 -24.33 10.51 28.91
C ARG A 222 -24.38 9.51 30.06
N SER A 223 -24.07 8.23 29.79
CA SER A 223 -24.04 7.20 30.84
C SER A 223 -22.89 7.37 31.84
N ILE A 224 -21.78 8.01 31.43
CA ILE A 224 -20.59 8.18 32.28
C ILE A 224 -20.63 9.52 33.00
N ALA A 225 -20.82 10.60 32.25
CA ALA A 225 -20.71 11.97 32.73
C ALA A 225 -22.05 12.54 33.24
N TRP A 226 -23.17 11.84 33.05
CA TRP A 226 -24.52 12.26 33.46
C TRP A 226 -25.04 13.56 32.82
N TYR A 227 -24.33 14.11 31.83
CA TYR A 227 -24.78 15.24 31.01
C TYR A 227 -24.49 14.99 29.53
N GLN A 228 -24.95 15.90 28.66
CA GLN A 228 -24.80 15.73 27.21
C GLN A 228 -23.37 16.05 26.75
N TYR A 229 -22.83 15.25 25.81
CA TYR A 229 -21.49 15.47 25.25
C TYR A 229 -21.29 16.95 24.85
N PRO A 230 -20.33 17.66 25.48
CA PRO A 230 -20.21 19.10 25.34
C PRO A 230 -19.54 19.53 24.03
N GLY A 231 -18.84 18.60 23.35
CA GLY A 231 -18.17 18.85 22.08
C GLY A 231 -16.78 19.49 22.23
N GLY A 232 -15.84 19.05 21.39
CA GLY A 232 -14.50 19.66 21.26
C GLY A 232 -13.72 19.76 22.57
N ASP A 233 -13.00 20.88 22.72
CA ASP A 233 -12.07 21.18 23.83
C ASP A 233 -12.73 21.13 25.23
N LEU A 234 -14.05 21.20 25.32
CA LEU A 234 -14.78 21.08 26.58
C LEU A 234 -14.79 19.63 27.09
N ALA A 235 -14.76 18.64 26.20
CA ALA A 235 -14.65 17.23 26.56
C ALA A 235 -13.25 16.87 27.07
N ASP A 236 -12.22 17.59 26.63
CA ASP A 236 -10.82 17.36 27.04
C ASP A 236 -10.56 17.72 28.51
N ARG A 237 -11.47 18.47 29.14
CA ARG A 237 -11.43 18.78 30.58
C ARG A 237 -11.67 17.54 31.45
N GLU A 238 -12.31 16.51 30.91
CA GLU A 238 -12.57 15.24 31.58
C GLU A 238 -11.85 14.09 30.86
N PRO A 239 -10.52 13.97 31.03
CA PRO A 239 -9.71 13.05 30.24
C PRO A 239 -10.11 11.58 30.42
N LEU A 240 -10.59 11.21 31.62
CA LEU A 240 -11.06 9.86 31.90
C LEU A 240 -12.38 9.55 31.20
N ALA A 241 -13.37 10.44 31.27
CA ALA A 241 -14.66 10.24 30.59
C ALA A 241 -14.47 10.19 29.07
N TYR A 242 -13.58 11.04 28.55
CA TYR A 242 -13.18 11.03 27.14
C TYR A 242 -12.49 9.73 26.73
N ALA A 243 -11.46 9.29 27.46
CA ALA A 243 -10.74 8.06 27.16
C ALA A 243 -11.66 6.83 27.21
N VAL A 244 -12.52 6.71 28.23
CA VAL A 244 -13.48 5.61 28.34
C VAL A 244 -14.49 5.64 27.19
N THR A 245 -15.04 6.81 26.87
CA THR A 245 -15.97 6.96 25.75
C THR A 245 -15.32 6.51 24.44
N TRP A 246 -14.08 6.92 24.19
CA TRP A 246 -13.34 6.54 22.99
C TRP A 246 -13.01 5.04 22.93
N ILE A 247 -12.60 4.43 24.04
CA ILE A 247 -12.32 2.98 24.12
C ILE A 247 -13.59 2.17 23.87
N VAL A 248 -14.70 2.54 24.51
CA VAL A 248 -15.98 1.83 24.34
C VAL A 248 -16.53 2.04 22.93
N GLU A 249 -16.42 3.25 22.39
CA GLU A 249 -16.76 3.56 20.99
C GLU A 249 -15.99 2.63 20.03
N PHE A 250 -14.67 2.49 20.20
CA PHE A 250 -13.84 1.61 19.39
C PHE A 250 -14.19 0.13 19.56
N MET A 251 -14.42 -0.33 20.80
CA MET A 251 -14.79 -1.72 21.10
C MET A 251 -16.15 -2.12 20.53
N LEU A 252 -17.08 -1.18 20.37
CA LEU A 252 -18.41 -1.46 19.81
C LEU A 252 -18.45 -1.27 18.29
N LEU A 253 -17.92 -0.15 17.78
CA LEU A 253 -17.94 0.14 16.33
C LEU A 253 -16.93 -0.69 15.55
N GLY A 254 -15.77 -1.02 16.12
CA GLY A 254 -14.75 -1.82 15.44
C GLY A 254 -15.28 -3.17 14.94
N PRO A 255 -15.81 -4.03 15.84
CA PRO A 255 -16.41 -5.31 15.45
C PRO A 255 -17.61 -5.13 14.52
N LEU A 256 -18.44 -4.11 14.74
CA LEU A 256 -19.58 -3.82 13.86
C LEU A 256 -19.13 -3.51 12.44
N VAL A 257 -18.11 -2.67 12.27
CA VAL A 257 -17.55 -2.31 10.96
C VAL A 257 -16.97 -3.54 10.27
N VAL A 258 -16.23 -4.38 10.99
CA VAL A 258 -15.68 -5.64 10.44
C VAL A 258 -16.80 -6.59 10.03
N PHE A 259 -17.85 -6.73 10.85
CA PHE A 259 -19.01 -7.56 10.54
C PHE A 259 -19.75 -7.10 9.28
N VAL A 260 -20.10 -5.81 9.20
CA VAL A 260 -20.81 -5.29 8.02
C VAL A 260 -19.93 -5.37 6.77
N ALA A 261 -18.62 -5.17 6.91
CA ALA A 261 -17.68 -5.35 5.80
C ALA A 261 -17.59 -6.80 5.32
N ASP A 262 -17.57 -7.78 6.23
CA ASP A 262 -17.57 -9.21 5.86
C ASP A 262 -18.86 -9.61 5.15
N GLU A 263 -20.02 -9.12 5.62
CA GLU A 263 -21.31 -9.32 4.97
C GLU A 263 -21.35 -8.68 3.57
N PHE A 264 -20.83 -7.46 3.43
CA PHE A 264 -20.71 -6.79 2.14
C PHE A 264 -19.83 -7.59 1.17
N ALA A 265 -18.69 -8.11 1.64
CA ALA A 265 -17.76 -8.91 0.85
C ALA A 265 -18.39 -10.23 0.39
N ARG A 266 -19.24 -10.85 1.23
CA ARG A 266 -19.88 -12.13 0.90
C ARG A 266 -21.06 -11.98 -0.06
N TYR A 267 -21.88 -10.95 0.12
CA TYR A 267 -23.18 -10.87 -0.56
C TYR A 267 -23.24 -9.86 -1.70
N ILE A 268 -22.47 -8.77 -1.63
CA ILE A 268 -22.56 -7.65 -2.57
C ILE A 268 -21.42 -7.69 -3.58
N GLU A 269 -20.17 -7.84 -3.14
CA GLU A 269 -19.02 -7.86 -4.05
C GLU A 269 -19.14 -8.90 -5.18
N PRO A 270 -19.54 -10.17 -4.93
CA PRO A 270 -19.63 -11.17 -6.00
C PRO A 270 -20.70 -10.82 -7.03
N LYS A 271 -21.80 -10.18 -6.60
CA LYS A 271 -22.88 -9.72 -7.50
C LYS A 271 -22.42 -8.56 -8.38
N CYS A 272 -21.68 -7.61 -7.80
CA CYS A 272 -21.09 -6.50 -8.54
C CYS A 272 -20.05 -6.99 -9.56
N LEU A 273 -19.22 -7.96 -9.18
CA LEU A 273 -18.25 -8.59 -10.09
C LEU A 273 -18.95 -9.34 -11.22
N ALA A 274 -20.01 -10.09 -10.93
CA ALA A 274 -20.82 -10.75 -11.96
C ALA A 274 -21.43 -9.74 -12.93
N ALA A 275 -22.04 -8.67 -12.42
CA ALA A 275 -22.59 -7.59 -13.25
C ALA A 275 -21.53 -6.94 -14.14
N THR A 276 -20.34 -6.68 -13.59
CA THR A 276 -19.21 -6.11 -14.35
C THR A 276 -18.78 -7.02 -15.49
N LYS A 277 -18.67 -8.34 -15.23
CA LYS A 277 -18.33 -9.33 -16.26
C LYS A 277 -19.39 -9.43 -17.36
N GLU A 278 -20.67 -9.32 -17.01
CA GLU A 278 -21.74 -9.32 -18.01
C GLU A 278 -21.71 -8.05 -18.88
N ILE A 279 -21.40 -6.89 -18.31
CA ILE A 279 -21.20 -5.65 -19.06
C ILE A 279 -19.98 -5.77 -19.98
N GLU A 280 -18.87 -6.32 -19.49
CA GLU A 280 -17.66 -6.56 -20.28
C GLU A 280 -17.93 -7.49 -21.46
N LYS A 281 -18.62 -8.61 -21.23
CA LYS A 281 -19.05 -9.52 -22.32
C LYS A 281 -19.95 -8.82 -23.32
N TRP A 282 -20.86 -7.96 -22.86
CA TRP A 282 -21.74 -7.20 -23.74
C TRP A 282 -20.96 -6.22 -24.62
N LEU A 283 -19.95 -5.53 -24.08
CA LEU A 283 -19.09 -4.60 -24.81
C LEU A 283 -18.10 -5.28 -25.75
N THR A 284 -17.64 -6.50 -25.42
CA THR A 284 -16.61 -7.23 -26.18
C THR A 284 -17.16 -8.20 -27.21
N ARG A 285 -18.48 -8.46 -27.22
CA ARG A 285 -19.16 -9.17 -28.31
C ARG A 285 -19.14 -8.31 -29.59
N LYS A 286 -18.03 -8.41 -30.33
CA LYS A 286 -17.92 -8.09 -31.75
C LYS A 286 -17.81 -9.38 -32.55
#